data_AF-A0A078BD25-F1
#
_entry.id   AF-A0A078BD25-F1
#
_cell.length_a   1.000
_cell.length_b   1.000
_cell.length_c   1.000
_cell.angle_alpha   90.00
_cell.angle_beta   90.00
_cell.angle_gamma   90.00
#
_symmetry.space_group_name_H-M   'P 1'
#
loop_
_entity.id
_entity.type
_entity.pdbx_description
1 polymer ?
#
loop_
_entity_poly.entity_id
_entity_poly.type
_entity_poly.pdbx_seq_one_letter_code
_entity_poly.pdbx_strand_id
1 'polypeptide(L)'
;MLQSSSLLSGHAPKGRRFTADLLRALPPQERSDLYAYGLKALEATQSLLQQGKTVISEIIGNAAYVEWEHYPQRDAKSRTGALFYYHAHAASQRMSAEHGHFHVFAPNDRAECPSDQRYTHIAGLSVDARGMPLRVFTTNQWVTAECWEDAERVCTLARQTTLKDAKPHRVGQWLDAVFAFFRPQIDLIAHMRDARVKALQARGRTQLLEDRRTHILSQCRIDFSTQIFALEELGADAP
;
A
#
# COMPACT_ATOMS: atom_id res chain seq x y z
N MET A 1 -4.36 -8.33 20.06
CA MET A 1 -4.71 -7.00 20.62
C MET A 1 -3.59 -6.03 20.34
N LEU A 2 -3.85 -4.96 19.58
CA LEU A 2 -2.91 -3.85 19.40
C LEU A 2 -2.78 -3.07 20.72
N GLN A 3 -1.55 -2.76 21.15
CA GLN A 3 -1.34 -1.96 22.37
C GLN A 3 -1.81 -0.50 22.16
N SER A 4 -2.33 0.13 23.21
CA SER A 4 -2.88 1.50 23.17
C SER A 4 -1.90 2.55 22.60
N SER A 5 -0.60 2.41 22.89
CA SER A 5 0.46 3.28 22.34
C SER A 5 0.67 3.11 20.82
N SER A 6 0.64 1.87 20.32
CA SER A 6 0.68 1.57 18.88
C SER A 6 -0.55 2.11 18.15
N LEU A 7 -1.70 2.07 18.80
CA LEU A 7 -2.98 2.51 18.24
C LEU A 7 -2.99 4.04 18.00
N LEU A 8 -2.48 4.83 18.95
CA LEU A 8 -2.44 6.29 18.82
C LEU A 8 -1.30 6.80 17.94
N SER A 9 -0.17 6.09 17.92
CA SER A 9 0.95 6.42 17.04
C SER A 9 0.68 6.04 15.58
N GLY A 10 -0.30 5.16 15.32
CA GLY A 10 -0.57 4.63 13.98
C GLY A 10 0.53 3.71 13.46
N HIS A 11 1.44 3.23 14.32
CA HIS A 11 2.51 2.33 13.90
C HIS A 11 2.18 0.90 14.30
N ALA A 12 2.09 0.01 13.29
CA ALA A 12 1.97 -1.41 13.54
C ALA A 12 3.21 -1.93 14.31
N PRO A 13 3.06 -2.99 15.10
CA PRO A 13 4.20 -3.69 15.68
C PRO A 13 5.18 -4.12 14.58
N LYS A 14 6.48 -4.16 14.93
CA LYS A 14 7.57 -4.47 14.00
C LYS A 14 8.18 -5.84 14.33
N GLY A 15 8.84 -6.43 13.34
CA GLY A 15 9.75 -7.57 13.52
C GLY A 15 9.17 -8.91 13.10
N ARG A 16 10.07 -9.88 12.91
CA ARG A 16 9.75 -11.21 12.35
C ARG A 16 8.65 -11.94 13.10
N ARG A 17 8.68 -11.91 14.44
CA ARG A 17 7.66 -12.55 15.28
C ARG A 17 6.26 -12.03 14.99
N PHE A 18 6.11 -10.71 14.88
CA PHE A 18 4.81 -10.12 14.56
C PHE A 18 4.31 -10.55 13.18
N THR A 19 5.19 -10.53 12.17
CA THR A 19 4.86 -11.02 10.82
C THR A 19 4.42 -12.48 10.86
N ALA A 20 5.16 -13.36 11.54
CA ALA A 20 4.80 -14.77 11.65
C ALA A 20 3.45 -14.98 12.36
N ASP A 21 3.18 -14.22 13.43
CA ASP A 21 1.90 -14.30 14.16
C ASP A 21 0.74 -13.81 13.29
N LEU A 22 0.93 -12.75 12.50
CA LEU A 22 -0.05 -12.24 11.56
C LEU A 22 -0.39 -13.28 10.47
N LEU A 23 0.64 -13.94 9.92
CA LEU A 23 0.47 -14.94 8.86
C LEU A 23 -0.10 -16.26 9.40
N ARG A 24 0.25 -16.68 10.62
CA ARG A 24 -0.26 -17.90 11.25
C ARG A 24 -1.78 -17.87 11.45
N ALA A 25 -2.37 -16.68 11.57
CA ALA A 25 -3.81 -16.50 11.70
C ALA A 25 -4.58 -16.81 10.41
N LEU A 26 -3.91 -16.89 9.26
CA LEU A 26 -4.53 -17.14 7.96
C LEU A 26 -4.71 -18.64 7.70
N PRO A 27 -5.73 -19.07 6.94
CA PRO A 27 -5.87 -20.45 6.47
C PRO A 27 -4.64 -20.90 5.65
N PRO A 28 -4.29 -22.20 5.65
CA PRO A 28 -3.15 -22.71 4.87
C PRO A 28 -3.18 -22.32 3.39
N GLN A 29 -4.34 -22.43 2.73
CA GLN A 29 -4.48 -22.05 1.32
C GLN A 29 -4.17 -20.57 1.08
N GLU A 30 -4.65 -19.68 1.96
CA GLU A 30 -4.37 -18.25 1.83
C GLU A 30 -2.87 -17.97 2.01
N ARG A 31 -2.17 -18.69 2.89
CA ARG A 31 -0.71 -18.57 3.01
C ARG A 31 0.02 -19.01 1.73
N SER A 32 -0.39 -20.12 1.12
CA SER A 32 0.17 -20.57 -0.17
C SER A 32 -0.12 -19.57 -1.29
N ASP A 33 -1.32 -18.98 -1.34
CA ASP A 33 -1.66 -17.95 -2.31
C ASP A 33 -0.76 -16.71 -2.14
N LEU A 34 -0.58 -16.24 -0.89
CA LEU A 34 0.36 -15.15 -0.58
C LEU A 34 1.78 -15.51 -1.04
N TYR A 35 2.25 -16.72 -0.76
CA TYR A 35 3.58 -17.16 -1.20
C TYR A 35 3.73 -17.08 -2.72
N ALA A 36 2.75 -17.57 -3.46
CA ALA A 36 2.72 -17.48 -4.92
C ALA A 36 2.72 -16.03 -5.44
N TYR A 37 2.01 -15.10 -4.79
CA TYR A 37 2.09 -13.67 -5.11
C TYR A 37 3.46 -13.06 -4.80
N GLY A 38 4.09 -13.49 -3.72
CA GLY A 38 5.47 -13.11 -3.39
C GLY A 38 6.45 -13.50 -4.48
N LEU A 39 6.36 -14.74 -4.98
CA LEU A 39 7.18 -15.22 -6.10
C LEU A 39 6.93 -14.41 -7.38
N LYS A 40 5.67 -14.13 -7.72
CA LYS A 40 5.32 -13.28 -8.89
C LYS A 40 5.88 -11.87 -8.78
N ALA A 41 5.82 -11.27 -7.60
CA ALA A 41 6.36 -9.93 -7.38
C ALA A 41 7.90 -9.90 -7.50
N LEU A 42 8.58 -10.95 -7.00
CA LEU A 42 10.02 -11.12 -7.16
C LEU A 42 10.40 -11.34 -8.62
N GLU A 43 9.67 -12.18 -9.36
CA GLU A 43 9.88 -12.41 -10.79
C GLU A 43 9.71 -11.12 -11.61
N ALA A 44 8.65 -10.35 -11.35
CA ALA A 44 8.44 -9.05 -11.99
C ALA A 44 9.58 -8.06 -11.69
N THR A 45 10.06 -8.05 -10.45
CA THR A 45 11.21 -7.23 -10.03
C THR A 45 12.49 -7.67 -10.75
N GLN A 46 12.77 -8.97 -10.80
CA GLN A 46 13.94 -9.52 -11.47
C GLN A 46 13.91 -9.25 -12.99
N SER A 47 12.76 -9.39 -13.63
CA SER A 47 12.56 -9.08 -15.05
C SER A 47 12.89 -7.62 -15.39
N LEU A 48 12.56 -6.68 -14.50
CA LEU A 48 12.94 -5.26 -14.66
C LEU A 48 14.46 -5.10 -14.55
N LEU A 49 15.06 -5.70 -13.51
CA LEU A 49 16.49 -5.59 -13.24
C LEU A 49 17.36 -6.19 -14.35
N GLN A 50 16.93 -7.31 -14.95
CA GLN A 50 17.60 -7.92 -16.11
C GLN A 50 17.66 -6.98 -17.34
N GLN A 51 16.78 -5.98 -17.40
CA GLN A 51 16.77 -4.96 -18.44
C GLN A 51 17.43 -3.65 -17.99
N GLY A 52 18.16 -3.67 -16.87
CA GLY A 52 18.79 -2.48 -16.30
C GLY A 52 17.80 -1.46 -15.73
N LYS A 53 16.57 -1.89 -15.41
CA LYS A 53 15.50 -1.03 -14.90
C LYS A 53 15.08 -1.40 -13.49
N THR A 54 14.55 -0.44 -12.75
CA THR A 54 13.79 -0.66 -11.51
C THR A 54 12.33 -0.36 -11.76
N VAL A 55 11.44 -0.70 -10.82
CA VAL A 55 10.03 -0.26 -10.91
C VAL A 55 9.92 1.27 -10.92
N ILE A 56 10.87 1.96 -10.28
CA ILE A 56 10.94 3.43 -10.22
C ILE A 56 11.31 4.00 -11.60
N SER A 57 12.36 3.48 -12.24
CA SER A 57 12.71 3.98 -13.59
C SER A 57 11.66 3.58 -14.63
N GLU A 58 10.97 2.45 -14.46
CA GLU A 58 9.87 2.06 -15.32
C GLU A 58 8.64 2.97 -15.18
N ILE A 59 8.28 3.40 -13.97
CA ILE A 59 7.13 4.30 -13.76
C ILE A 59 7.41 5.75 -14.18
N ILE A 60 8.63 6.25 -13.92
CA ILE A 60 9.05 7.59 -14.36
C ILE A 60 9.22 7.62 -15.88
N GLY A 61 9.66 6.51 -16.48
CA GLY A 61 9.92 6.41 -17.90
C GLY A 61 11.04 7.35 -18.34
N ASN A 62 10.80 8.15 -19.37
CA ASN A 62 11.78 9.09 -19.92
C ASN A 62 11.64 10.51 -19.35
N ALA A 63 10.77 10.72 -18.36
CA ALA A 63 10.60 12.03 -17.74
C ALA A 63 11.78 12.36 -16.81
N ALA A 64 12.05 13.66 -16.63
CA ALA A 64 12.90 14.10 -15.54
C ALA A 64 12.17 13.85 -14.21
N TYR A 65 12.90 13.35 -13.22
CA TYR A 65 12.38 13.25 -11.86
C TYR A 65 12.27 14.65 -11.24
N VAL A 66 11.10 14.97 -10.70
CA VAL A 66 10.74 16.23 -10.06
C VAL A 66 10.00 15.88 -8.77
N GLU A 67 10.43 16.46 -7.65
CA GLU A 67 9.77 16.25 -6.37
C GLU A 67 8.31 16.73 -6.44
N TRP A 68 7.42 16.01 -5.77
CA TRP A 68 5.96 16.24 -5.74
C TRP A 68 5.20 15.98 -7.04
N GLU A 69 5.87 15.76 -8.17
CA GLU A 69 5.18 15.36 -9.39
C GLU A 69 4.72 13.90 -9.32
N HIS A 70 3.55 13.66 -9.92
CA HIS A 70 3.02 12.33 -10.11
C HIS A 70 3.60 11.68 -11.37
N TYR A 71 3.89 10.39 -11.25
CA TYR A 71 4.33 9.54 -12.35
C TYR A 71 3.39 8.34 -12.50
N PRO A 72 2.80 8.13 -13.69
CA PRO A 72 2.86 9.04 -14.84
C PRO A 72 2.12 10.37 -14.58
N GLN A 73 2.43 11.41 -15.35
CA GLN A 73 1.84 12.76 -15.19
C GLN A 73 0.30 12.79 -15.22
N ARG A 74 -0.30 11.81 -15.92
CA ARG A 74 -1.74 11.53 -15.86
C ARG A 74 -1.91 10.18 -15.21
N ASP A 75 -1.94 10.14 -13.88
CA ASP A 75 -2.05 8.97 -13.01
C ASP A 75 -2.53 7.70 -13.75
N ALA A 76 -1.80 6.60 -13.58
CA ALA A 76 -2.09 5.37 -14.30
C ALA A 76 -3.50 4.88 -13.95
N LYS A 77 -4.31 4.61 -14.98
CA LYS A 77 -5.71 4.19 -14.83
C LYS A 77 -5.95 2.84 -15.50
N SER A 78 -6.53 1.90 -14.75
CA SER A 78 -6.98 0.59 -15.23
C SER A 78 -8.27 0.72 -16.03
N ARG A 79 -8.65 -0.31 -16.80
CA ARG A 79 -9.95 -0.29 -17.50
C ARG A 79 -11.15 -0.31 -16.55
N THR A 80 -10.97 -0.84 -15.34
CA THR A 80 -11.99 -0.85 -14.29
C THR A 80 -12.07 0.46 -13.52
N GLY A 81 -11.17 1.41 -13.79
CA GLY A 81 -11.14 2.71 -13.14
C GLY A 81 -10.29 2.77 -11.87
N ALA A 82 -9.55 1.71 -11.53
CA ALA A 82 -8.54 1.76 -10.49
C ALA A 82 -7.39 2.67 -10.90
N LEU A 83 -6.79 3.36 -9.93
CA LEU A 83 -5.75 4.36 -10.17
C LEU A 83 -4.49 4.00 -9.39
N PHE A 84 -3.34 4.35 -9.95
CA PHE A 84 -2.13 4.49 -9.17
C PHE A 84 -1.23 5.59 -9.70
N TYR A 85 -0.40 6.14 -8.83
CA TYR A 85 0.71 7.00 -9.21
C TYR A 85 1.88 6.79 -8.27
N TYR A 86 3.06 7.16 -8.75
CA TYR A 86 4.28 7.26 -7.96
C TYR A 86 4.63 8.73 -7.77
N HIS A 87 5.05 9.10 -6.56
CA HIS A 87 5.68 10.41 -6.32
C HIS A 87 6.70 10.32 -5.20
N ALA A 88 7.44 11.41 -5.01
CA ALA A 88 8.42 11.51 -3.95
C ALA A 88 8.50 12.94 -3.44
N HIS A 89 8.53 13.06 -2.12
CA HIS A 89 8.70 14.34 -1.46
C HIS A 89 10.18 14.72 -1.42
N ALA A 90 10.46 15.96 -1.00
CA ALA A 90 11.80 16.40 -0.64
C ALA A 90 12.51 15.39 0.27
N ALA A 91 13.81 15.18 0.06
CA ALA A 91 14.60 14.19 0.82
C ALA A 91 14.47 14.36 2.34
N SER A 92 14.38 15.60 2.83
CA SER A 92 14.20 15.93 4.25
C SER A 92 12.84 15.54 4.83
N GLN A 93 11.85 15.24 3.98
CA GLN A 93 10.48 14.89 4.37
C GLN A 93 10.14 13.41 4.17
N ARG A 94 11.06 12.65 3.57
CA ARG A 94 10.93 11.19 3.39
C ARG A 94 11.40 10.45 4.63
N MET A 95 10.88 9.25 4.83
CA MET A 95 11.48 8.36 5.85
C MET A 95 12.89 7.95 5.41
N SER A 96 13.74 7.57 6.39
CA SER A 96 15.06 7.03 6.06
C SER A 96 14.96 5.85 5.08
N ALA A 97 15.83 5.87 4.07
CA ALA A 97 15.92 4.94 2.93
C ALA A 97 14.77 4.94 1.93
N GLU A 98 13.69 5.70 2.13
CA GLU A 98 12.64 5.85 1.12
C GLU A 98 13.14 6.69 -0.04
N HIS A 99 12.97 6.19 -1.26
CA HIS A 99 13.13 6.98 -2.49
C HIS A 99 11.85 7.76 -2.79
N GLY A 100 10.72 7.08 -2.73
CA GLY A 100 9.37 7.65 -2.88
C GLY A 100 8.35 6.54 -2.66
N HIS A 101 7.11 6.80 -3.05
CA HIS A 101 6.03 5.85 -2.81
C HIS A 101 4.96 5.88 -3.89
N PHE A 102 4.31 4.73 -4.04
CA PHE A 102 3.12 4.58 -4.84
C PHE A 102 1.89 4.87 -3.98
N HIS A 103 0.85 5.43 -4.59
CA HIS A 103 -0.50 5.40 -4.07
C HIS A 103 -1.37 4.55 -4.97
N VAL A 104 -2.22 3.70 -4.38
CA VAL A 104 -3.16 2.85 -5.12
C VAL A 104 -4.58 3.13 -4.67
N PHE A 105 -5.48 3.24 -5.64
CA PHE A 105 -6.89 3.58 -5.43
C PHE A 105 -7.80 2.59 -6.15
N ALA A 106 -8.90 2.26 -5.49
CA ALA A 106 -10.02 1.55 -6.09
C ALA A 106 -11.04 2.55 -6.63
N PRO A 107 -11.77 2.21 -7.71
CA PRO A 107 -12.94 2.98 -8.10
C PRO A 107 -14.01 2.93 -6.99
N ASN A 108 -14.70 4.04 -6.76
CA ASN A 108 -15.81 4.11 -5.82
C ASN A 108 -17.02 4.80 -6.46
N ASP A 109 -18.07 4.02 -6.72
CA ASP A 109 -19.27 4.41 -7.43
C ASP A 109 -20.44 4.80 -6.51
N ARG A 110 -20.21 4.89 -5.19
CA ARG A 110 -21.22 5.34 -4.24
C ARG A 110 -21.84 6.67 -4.65
N ALA A 111 -23.15 6.80 -4.46
CA ALA A 111 -23.89 7.98 -4.86
C ALA A 111 -23.42 9.23 -4.12
N GLU A 112 -22.95 9.07 -2.88
CA GLU A 112 -22.46 10.16 -2.03
C GLU A 112 -21.07 10.67 -2.44
N CYS A 113 -20.34 9.92 -3.27
CA CYS A 113 -19.07 10.37 -3.81
C CYS A 113 -19.24 11.54 -4.77
N PRO A 114 -18.45 12.63 -4.62
CA PRO A 114 -18.39 13.69 -5.62
C PRO A 114 -18.06 13.11 -7.01
N SER A 115 -18.63 13.69 -8.07
CA SER A 115 -18.51 13.15 -9.43
C SER A 115 -17.08 13.07 -9.95
N ASP A 116 -16.20 13.93 -9.45
CA ASP A 116 -14.77 14.04 -9.77
C ASP A 116 -13.87 13.26 -8.80
N GLN A 117 -14.40 12.74 -7.68
CA GLN A 117 -13.66 12.05 -6.62
C GLN A 117 -14.20 10.64 -6.38
N ARG A 118 -14.44 9.90 -7.47
CA ARG A 118 -15.01 8.54 -7.44
C ARG A 118 -13.96 7.46 -7.22
N TYR A 119 -13.15 7.62 -6.16
CA TYR A 119 -12.09 6.69 -5.82
C TYR A 119 -11.83 6.64 -4.32
N THR A 120 -11.36 5.49 -3.83
CA THR A 120 -10.96 5.27 -2.43
C THR A 120 -9.50 4.83 -2.41
N HIS A 121 -8.71 5.44 -1.54
CA HIS A 121 -7.31 5.08 -1.35
C HIS A 121 -7.20 3.76 -0.58
N ILE A 122 -6.50 2.81 -1.19
CA ILE A 122 -6.27 1.49 -0.60
C ILE A 122 -5.09 1.58 0.37
N ALA A 123 -3.92 1.94 -0.15
CA ALA A 123 -2.71 2.15 0.63
C ALA A 123 -1.65 2.87 -0.21
N GLY A 124 -0.77 3.56 0.50
CA GLY A 124 0.53 3.98 -0.01
C GLY A 124 1.56 2.88 0.20
N LEU A 125 2.47 2.71 -0.76
CA LEU A 125 3.57 1.74 -0.74
C LEU A 125 4.90 2.47 -0.92
N SER A 126 5.67 2.57 0.16
CA SER A 126 7.00 3.17 0.14
C SER A 126 8.05 2.19 -0.34
N VAL A 127 9.00 2.66 -1.16
CA VAL A 127 10.07 1.86 -1.75
C VAL A 127 11.44 2.51 -1.56
N ASP A 128 12.48 1.69 -1.51
CA ASP A 128 13.87 2.15 -1.51
C ASP A 128 14.36 2.53 -2.93
N ALA A 129 15.60 3.00 -3.06
CA ALA A 129 16.19 3.40 -4.33
C ALA A 129 16.31 2.26 -5.38
N ARG A 130 16.15 1.00 -4.95
CA ARG A 130 16.13 -0.18 -5.83
C ARG A 130 14.70 -0.58 -6.21
N GLY A 131 13.68 0.08 -5.66
CA GLY A 131 12.28 -0.26 -5.85
C GLY A 131 11.77 -1.33 -4.87
N MET A 132 12.54 -1.68 -3.84
CA MET A 132 12.12 -2.68 -2.86
C MET A 132 11.17 -2.07 -1.82
N PRO A 133 10.00 -2.68 -1.54
CA PRO A 133 9.08 -2.18 -0.53
C PRO A 133 9.64 -2.06 0.89
N LEU A 134 9.28 -0.97 1.57
CA LEU A 134 9.73 -0.61 2.91
C LEU A 134 8.58 -0.54 3.93
N ARG A 135 7.44 0.00 3.53
CA ARG A 135 6.22 0.10 4.35
C ARG A 135 4.98 0.26 3.49
N VAL A 136 3.85 -0.21 4.02
CA VAL A 136 2.52 0.20 3.58
C VAL A 136 1.93 1.19 4.59
N PHE A 137 1.12 2.14 4.13
CA PHE A 137 0.51 3.15 4.99
C PHE A 137 -0.84 3.66 4.47
N THR A 138 -1.68 4.13 5.38
CA THR A 138 -2.90 4.87 5.04
C THR A 138 -2.67 6.35 5.31
N THR A 139 -3.32 7.17 4.50
CA THR A 139 -3.29 8.62 4.62
C THR A 139 -4.58 9.12 5.24
N ASN A 140 -4.55 10.38 5.65
CA ASN A 140 -5.74 11.14 5.96
C ASN A 140 -6.49 11.55 4.68
N GLN A 141 -7.81 11.75 4.76
CA GLN A 141 -8.66 11.99 3.59
C GLN A 141 -8.19 13.21 2.78
N TRP A 142 -7.84 14.30 3.45
CA TRP A 142 -7.38 15.52 2.79
C TRP A 142 -6.13 15.33 1.92
N VAL A 143 -5.33 14.29 2.18
CA VAL A 143 -4.09 14.02 1.41
C VAL A 143 -4.41 13.53 0.00
N THR A 144 -5.47 12.74 -0.13
CA THR A 144 -5.83 12.04 -1.37
C THR A 144 -7.11 12.57 -1.99
N ALA A 145 -7.87 13.40 -1.26
CA ALA A 145 -9.23 13.82 -1.63
C ALA A 145 -10.11 12.62 -2.00
N GLU A 146 -9.94 11.50 -1.29
CA GLU A 146 -10.65 10.25 -1.57
C GLU A 146 -12.10 10.29 -1.07
N CYS A 147 -12.94 9.43 -1.64
CA CYS A 147 -14.12 8.94 -0.96
C CYS A 147 -13.71 8.04 0.19
N TRP A 148 -13.88 8.55 1.41
CA TRP A 148 -13.56 7.83 2.61
C TRP A 148 -14.49 6.62 2.79
N GLU A 149 -13.90 5.45 3.03
CA GLU A 149 -14.60 4.21 3.33
C GLU A 149 -14.03 3.59 4.60
N ASP A 150 -14.85 2.80 5.30
CA ASP A 150 -14.39 2.02 6.45
C ASP A 150 -13.39 0.91 6.07
N ALA A 151 -12.72 0.37 7.07
CA ALA A 151 -11.68 -0.64 6.90
C ALA A 151 -12.18 -1.88 6.15
N GLU A 152 -13.40 -2.36 6.43
CA GLU A 152 -13.96 -3.56 5.81
C GLU A 152 -14.21 -3.35 4.32
N ARG A 153 -14.76 -2.18 3.96
CA ARG A 153 -14.98 -1.80 2.57
C ARG A 153 -13.65 -1.60 1.83
N VAL A 154 -12.67 -0.93 2.43
CA VAL A 154 -11.30 -0.81 1.86
C VAL A 154 -10.69 -2.19 1.65
N CYS A 155 -10.83 -3.09 2.63
CA CYS A 155 -10.37 -4.47 2.53
C CYS A 155 -11.13 -5.23 1.42
N THR A 156 -12.39 -4.95 1.13
CA THR A 156 -13.07 -5.57 -0.01
C THR A 156 -12.55 -5.00 -1.34
N LEU A 157 -12.46 -3.67 -1.44
CA LEU A 157 -11.98 -2.98 -2.63
C LEU A 157 -10.56 -3.41 -3.00
N ALA A 158 -9.66 -3.54 -2.02
CA ALA A 158 -8.30 -4.03 -2.21
C ALA A 158 -8.25 -5.45 -2.82
N ARG A 159 -9.30 -6.27 -2.63
CA ARG A 159 -9.35 -7.68 -3.09
C ARG A 159 -9.83 -7.75 -4.54
N GLN A 160 -10.65 -6.78 -4.93
CA GLN A 160 -11.30 -6.67 -6.23
C GLN A 160 -10.52 -5.79 -7.21
N THR A 161 -9.65 -4.93 -6.71
CA THR A 161 -8.84 -4.01 -7.52
C THR A 161 -7.79 -4.77 -8.33
N THR A 162 -7.68 -4.43 -9.61
CA THR A 162 -6.61 -4.89 -10.50
C THR A 162 -6.06 -3.72 -11.29
N LEU A 163 -4.73 -3.68 -11.42
CA LEU A 163 -3.96 -2.62 -12.04
C LEU A 163 -3.21 -3.10 -13.28
N LYS A 164 -3.12 -4.42 -13.51
CA LYS A 164 -2.33 -5.04 -14.60
C LYS A 164 -2.58 -4.48 -16.00
N ASP A 165 -3.75 -3.92 -16.28
CA ASP A 165 -4.09 -3.35 -17.58
C ASP A 165 -3.95 -1.83 -17.67
N ALA A 166 -3.54 -1.16 -16.59
CA ALA A 166 -3.11 0.23 -16.62
C ALA A 166 -1.71 0.35 -17.22
N LYS A 167 -1.38 1.52 -17.78
CA LYS A 167 -0.03 1.81 -18.31
C LYS A 167 0.77 2.64 -17.28
N PRO A 168 2.05 2.32 -17.01
CA PRO A 168 2.84 1.22 -17.58
C PRO A 168 2.45 -0.17 -17.04
N HIS A 169 2.21 -1.14 -17.94
CA HIS A 169 1.66 -2.46 -17.59
C HIS A 169 2.52 -3.23 -16.59
N ARG A 170 3.85 -3.16 -16.72
CA ARG A 170 4.78 -3.86 -15.82
C ARG A 170 4.68 -3.36 -14.39
N VAL A 171 4.46 -2.06 -14.20
CA VAL A 171 4.27 -1.46 -12.87
C VAL A 171 2.92 -1.87 -12.30
N GLY A 172 1.86 -1.86 -13.10
CA GLY A 172 0.54 -2.34 -12.67
C GLY A 172 0.55 -3.82 -12.25
N GLN A 173 1.20 -4.69 -13.04
CA GLN A 173 1.38 -6.11 -12.70
C GLN A 173 2.20 -6.32 -11.43
N TRP A 174 3.27 -5.55 -11.27
CA TRP A 174 4.10 -5.58 -10.06
C TRP A 174 3.30 -5.13 -8.83
N LEU A 175 2.55 -4.03 -8.93
CA LEU A 175 1.69 -3.54 -7.84
C LEU A 175 0.61 -4.56 -7.46
N ASP A 176 -0.06 -5.18 -8.44
CA ASP A 176 -1.05 -6.24 -8.18
C ASP A 176 -0.42 -7.38 -7.35
N ALA A 177 0.78 -7.84 -7.73
CA ALA A 177 1.47 -8.90 -7.00
C ALA A 177 1.95 -8.47 -5.60
N VAL A 178 2.50 -7.26 -5.47
CA VAL A 178 2.98 -6.72 -4.18
C VAL A 178 1.83 -6.47 -3.20
N PHE A 179 0.73 -5.90 -3.67
CA PHE A 179 -0.46 -5.64 -2.83
C PHE A 179 -1.16 -6.93 -2.43
N ALA A 180 -1.18 -7.93 -3.31
CA ALA A 180 -1.66 -9.27 -2.94
C ALA A 180 -0.73 -9.91 -1.90
N PHE A 181 0.59 -9.84 -2.10
CA PHE A 181 1.57 -10.42 -1.17
C PHE A 181 1.51 -9.80 0.23
N PHE A 182 1.48 -8.47 0.35
CA PHE A 182 1.38 -7.77 1.64
C PHE A 182 -0.06 -7.52 2.09
N ARG A 183 -1.01 -8.32 1.60
CA ARG A 183 -2.41 -8.15 1.94
C ARG A 183 -2.69 -8.16 3.44
N PRO A 184 -2.15 -9.09 4.25
CA PRO A 184 -2.40 -9.09 5.69
C PRO A 184 -2.00 -7.77 6.37
N GLN A 185 -0.92 -7.13 5.90
CA GLN A 185 -0.45 -5.85 6.42
C GLN A 185 -1.31 -4.68 5.92
N ILE A 186 -1.81 -4.73 4.68
CA ILE A 186 -2.74 -3.73 4.14
C ILE A 186 -4.05 -3.75 4.93
N ASP A 187 -4.61 -4.94 5.17
CA ASP A 187 -5.82 -5.10 5.97
C ASP A 187 -5.58 -4.61 7.41
N LEU A 188 -4.43 -4.95 8.01
CA LEU A 188 -4.05 -4.47 9.33
C LEU A 188 -4.02 -2.93 9.41
N ILE A 189 -3.35 -2.26 8.46
CA ILE A 189 -3.27 -0.79 8.51
C ILE A 189 -4.63 -0.14 8.28
N ALA A 190 -5.52 -0.71 7.47
CA ALA A 190 -6.88 -0.20 7.30
C ALA A 190 -7.66 -0.24 8.63
N HIS A 191 -7.62 -1.36 9.35
CA HIS A 191 -8.25 -1.46 10.67
C HIS A 191 -7.60 -0.54 11.72
N MET A 192 -6.27 -0.40 11.68
CA MET A 192 -5.55 0.53 12.56
C MET A 192 -5.92 1.99 12.30
N ARG A 193 -6.13 2.37 11.03
CA ARG A 193 -6.57 3.72 10.62
C ARG A 193 -7.88 4.06 11.30
N ASP A 194 -8.88 3.20 11.16
CA ASP A 194 -10.22 3.41 11.71
C ASP A 194 -10.20 3.43 13.25
N ALA A 195 -9.47 2.49 13.86
CA ALA A 195 -9.31 2.44 15.31
C ALA A 195 -8.64 3.73 15.84
N ARG A 196 -7.62 4.23 15.15
CA ARG A 196 -6.93 5.47 15.52
C ARG A 196 -7.84 6.69 15.35
N VAL A 197 -8.58 6.79 14.26
CA VAL A 197 -9.55 7.86 14.03
C VAL A 197 -10.57 7.90 15.16
N LYS A 198 -11.18 6.75 15.50
CA LYS A 198 -12.13 6.61 16.60
C LYS A 198 -11.51 6.99 17.95
N ALA A 199 -10.29 6.55 18.22
CA ALA A 199 -9.58 6.87 19.47
C ALA A 199 -9.25 8.37 19.60
N LEU A 200 -8.89 9.03 18.50
CA LEU A 200 -8.63 10.47 18.47
C LEU A 200 -9.93 11.29 18.63
N GLN A 201 -11.02 10.86 17.99
CA GLN A 201 -12.34 11.48 18.16
C GLN A 201 -12.84 11.37 19.60
N ALA A 202 -12.68 10.20 20.24
CA ALA A 202 -13.00 10.01 21.65
C ALA A 202 -12.19 10.91 22.60
N ARG A 203 -11.05 11.43 22.14
CA ARG A 203 -10.22 12.42 22.86
C ARG A 203 -10.56 13.87 22.49
N GLY A 204 -11.68 14.10 21.82
CA GLY A 204 -12.17 15.44 21.47
C GLY A 204 -11.57 16.04 20.19
N ARG A 205 -10.84 15.27 19.37
CA ARG A 205 -10.35 15.76 18.07
C ARG A 205 -11.51 15.84 17.08
N THR A 206 -11.86 17.05 16.67
CA THR A 206 -12.87 17.33 15.65
C THR A 206 -12.21 17.54 14.27
N GLN A 207 -12.99 17.38 13.19
CA GLN A 207 -12.55 17.59 11.81
C GLN A 207 -11.25 16.84 11.44
N LEU A 208 -11.05 15.65 12.00
CA LEU A 208 -9.79 14.91 11.85
C LEU A 208 -9.45 14.63 10.39
N LEU A 209 -10.46 14.38 9.55
CA LEU A 209 -10.27 14.07 8.14
C LEU A 209 -9.73 15.25 7.31
N GLU A 210 -9.92 16.47 7.81
CA GLU A 210 -9.43 17.73 7.22
C GLU A 210 -8.17 18.28 7.93
N ASP A 211 -7.68 17.59 8.96
CA ASP A 211 -6.57 18.06 9.79
C ASP A 211 -5.21 17.88 9.09
N ARG A 212 -4.73 18.96 8.48
CA ARG A 212 -3.45 19.01 7.74
C ARG A 212 -2.19 18.77 8.57
N ARG A 213 -2.31 18.66 9.89
CA ARG A 213 -1.18 18.24 10.76
C ARG A 213 -0.97 16.72 10.72
N THR A 214 -1.97 15.96 10.29
CA THR A 214 -1.93 14.50 10.25
C THR A 214 -2.02 14.03 8.81
N HIS A 215 -0.88 13.63 8.25
CA HIS A 215 -0.79 13.07 6.90
C HIS A 215 -1.04 11.56 6.88
N ILE A 216 -0.35 10.81 7.76
CA ILE A 216 -0.39 9.35 7.84
C ILE A 216 -1.20 8.93 9.07
N LEU A 217 -2.23 8.11 8.85
CA LEU A 217 -3.10 7.61 9.90
C LEU A 217 -2.68 6.23 10.41
N SER A 218 -2.15 5.37 9.57
CA SER A 218 -1.57 4.09 10.01
C SER A 218 -0.48 3.62 9.06
N GLN A 219 0.45 2.80 9.56
CA GLN A 219 1.52 2.22 8.76
C GLN A 219 2.09 0.94 9.34
N CYS A 220 2.61 0.09 8.46
CA CYS A 220 3.30 -1.15 8.79
C CYS A 220 4.60 -1.24 7.99
N ARG A 221 5.73 -1.51 8.69
CA ARG A 221 6.98 -1.83 7.99
C ARG A 221 6.87 -3.24 7.42
N ILE A 222 7.29 -3.39 6.17
CA ILE A 222 7.25 -4.65 5.44
C ILE A 222 8.65 -4.99 4.95
N ASP A 223 8.89 -6.28 4.77
CA ASP A 223 10.15 -6.81 4.26
C ASP A 223 9.85 -8.11 3.53
N PHE A 224 10.28 -8.19 2.27
CA PHE A 224 10.01 -9.33 1.40
C PHE A 224 10.56 -10.63 1.99
N SER A 225 11.85 -10.64 2.32
CA SER A 225 12.54 -11.82 2.83
C SER A 225 11.91 -12.31 4.13
N THR A 226 11.59 -11.41 5.05
CA THR A 226 10.93 -11.75 6.32
C THR A 226 9.59 -12.45 6.10
N GLN A 227 8.78 -11.99 5.15
CA GLN A 227 7.49 -12.61 4.88
C GLN A 227 7.61 -13.93 4.12
N ILE A 228 8.51 -14.02 3.13
CA ILE A 228 8.80 -15.28 2.43
C ILE A 228 9.23 -16.36 3.42
N PHE A 229 10.24 -16.08 4.25
CA PHE A 229 10.71 -17.04 5.26
C PHE A 229 9.61 -17.44 6.24
N ALA A 230 8.79 -16.49 6.70
CA ALA A 230 7.69 -16.80 7.61
C ALA A 230 6.61 -17.68 6.95
N LEU A 231 6.35 -17.50 5.66
CA LEU A 231 5.41 -18.35 4.91
C LEU A 231 5.97 -19.77 4.73
N GLU A 232 7.25 -19.90 4.39
CA GLU A 232 7.93 -21.19 4.25
C GLU A 232 7.94 -21.95 5.59
N GLU A 233 8.26 -21.29 6.71
CA GLU A 233 8.19 -21.88 8.05
C GLU A 233 6.77 -22.34 8.44
N LEU A 234 5.74 -21.71 7.87
CA LEU A 234 4.33 -22.06 8.08
C LEU A 234 3.79 -23.08 7.07
N GLY A 235 4.68 -23.70 6.28
CA GLY A 235 4.36 -24.74 5.31
C GLY A 235 3.59 -24.21 4.09
N ALA A 236 3.82 -22.97 3.69
CA ALA A 236 3.30 -22.47 2.42
C ALA A 236 4.14 -23.02 1.27
N ASP A 237 3.47 -23.66 0.32
CA ASP A 237 4.07 -24.18 -0.90
C ASP A 237 3.53 -23.42 -2.11
N ALA A 238 4.35 -23.27 -3.16
CA ALA A 238 3.84 -22.80 -4.44
C ALA A 238 2.95 -23.90 -5.07
N PRO A 239 1.79 -23.52 -5.66
CA PRO A 239 0.95 -24.47 -6.39
C PRO A 239 1.63 -25.05 -7.63
#